data_AF-A0A7R8ULE6-F1
#
_entry.id   AF-A0A7R8ULE6-F1
#
_cell.length_a   1.000
_cell.length_b   1.000
_cell.length_c   1.000
_cell.angle_alpha   90.00
_cell.angle_beta   90.00
_cell.angle_gamma   90.00
#
_symmetry.space_group_name_H-M   'P 1'
#
loop_
_entity.id
_entity.type
_entity.pdbx_description
1 polymer ?
#
loop_
_entity_poly.entity_id
_entity_poly.type
_entity_poly.pdbx_seq_one_letter_code
_entity_poly.pdbx_strand_id
1 'polypeptide(L)'
;MKLFKKGATYLAIVLVLIACFADEAEGRRRVLRGRRTITRQYFRPLAIPGWAIVILVAIAELLIGVIVYFGMRKYVLSATTETTNTYQPAHTEEV
;
A
#
# COMPACT_ATOMS: atom_id res chain seq x y z
N MET A 1 18.74 7.27 -22.96
CA MET A 1 17.95 7.21 -21.69
C MET A 1 16.93 6.06 -21.60
N LYS A 2 16.32 5.54 -22.67
CA LYS A 2 15.35 4.42 -22.58
C LYS A 2 16.01 3.06 -22.23
N LEU A 3 17.19 2.76 -22.76
CA LEU A 3 17.91 1.50 -22.45
C LEU A 3 18.36 1.44 -20.97
N PHE A 4 18.86 2.55 -20.44
CA PHE A 4 19.29 2.63 -19.03
C PHE A 4 18.12 2.40 -18.07
N LYS A 5 16.92 2.89 -18.40
CA LYS A 5 15.70 2.64 -17.64
C LYS A 5 15.32 1.16 -17.65
N LYS A 6 15.43 0.48 -18.80
CA LYS A 6 15.17 -0.97 -18.91
C LYS A 6 16.21 -1.79 -18.13
N GLY A 7 17.49 -1.47 -18.27
CA GLY A 7 18.57 -2.12 -17.52
C GLY A 7 18.42 -1.97 -16.01
N ALA A 8 18.08 -0.76 -15.54
CA ALA A 8 17.81 -0.50 -14.12
C ALA A 8 16.61 -1.30 -13.60
N THR A 9 15.53 -1.43 -14.38
CA THR A 9 14.37 -2.26 -13.97
C THR A 9 14.73 -3.74 -13.87
N TYR A 10 15.49 -4.29 -14.82
CA TYR A 10 15.90 -5.70 -14.74
C TYR A 10 16.86 -5.94 -13.56
N LEU A 11 17.78 -5.01 -13.31
CA LEU A 11 18.70 -5.08 -12.17
C LEU A 11 17.92 -5.01 -10.84
N ALA A 12 16.93 -4.13 -10.73
CA ALA A 12 16.07 -4.05 -9.55
C ALA A 12 15.27 -5.35 -9.32
N ILE A 13 14.74 -5.96 -10.37
CA ILE A 13 14.04 -7.26 -10.27
C ILE A 13 14.99 -8.36 -9.78
N VAL A 14 16.21 -8.41 -10.32
CA VAL A 14 17.23 -9.40 -9.90
C VAL A 14 17.65 -9.16 -8.44
N LEU A 15 17.85 -7.92 -8.02
CA LEU A 15 18.14 -7.58 -6.62
C LEU A 15 16.99 -7.99 -5.68
N VAL A 16 15.74 -7.78 -6.07
CA VAL A 16 14.56 -8.22 -5.31
C VAL A 16 14.52 -9.74 -5.19
N LEU A 17 14.80 -10.47 -6.26
CA LEU A 17 14.89 -11.94 -6.23
C LEU A 17 16.00 -12.40 -5.28
N ILE A 18 17.20 -11.81 -5.38
CA ILE A 18 18.32 -12.13 -4.49
C ILE A 18 17.95 -11.81 -3.03
N ALA A 19 17.29 -10.68 -2.76
CA ALA A 19 16.81 -10.31 -1.43
C ALA A 19 15.74 -11.27 -0.87
N CYS A 20 14.92 -11.89 -1.73
CA CYS A 20 14.00 -12.95 -1.32
C CYS A 20 14.72 -14.24 -0.94
N PHE A 21 15.85 -14.56 -1.60
CA PHE A 21 16.66 -15.74 -1.30
C PHE A 21 17.71 -15.50 -0.19
N ALA A 22 18.00 -14.24 0.14
CA ALA A 22 18.89 -13.84 1.24
C ALA A 22 18.24 -13.95 2.63
N ASP A 23 17.61 -15.10 2.88
CA ASP A 23 16.95 -15.49 4.14
C ASP A 23 17.91 -15.51 5.35
N GLU A 24 19.22 -15.41 5.08
CA GLU A 24 20.32 -15.33 6.05
C GLU A 24 20.30 -14.03 6.89
N ALA A 25 19.62 -12.97 6.46
CA ALA A 25 19.41 -11.78 7.28
C ALA A 25 18.55 -12.05 8.53
N GLU A 26 17.82 -13.18 8.59
CA GLU A 26 17.17 -13.70 9.79
C GLU A 26 18.12 -14.47 10.73
N GLY A 27 19.44 -14.46 10.50
CA GLY A 27 20.44 -15.09 11.37
C GLY A 27 20.30 -14.67 12.84
N ARG A 28 19.82 -13.45 13.11
CA ARG A 28 19.52 -12.95 14.46
C ARG A 28 18.41 -13.73 15.17
N ARG A 29 17.44 -14.28 14.42
CA ARG A 29 16.35 -15.11 14.95
C ARG A 29 16.79 -16.55 15.22
N ARG A 30 17.84 -17.03 14.53
CA ARG A 30 18.47 -18.35 14.77
C ARG A 30 19.41 -18.34 15.98
N VAL A 31 20.20 -17.28 16.16
CA VAL A 31 21.11 -17.14 17.32
C VAL A 31 20.33 -17.04 18.64
N LEU A 32 19.21 -16.32 18.68
CA LEU A 32 18.32 -16.27 19.86
C LEU A 32 17.50 -17.56 20.08
N ARG A 33 17.43 -18.45 19.09
CA ARG A 33 16.79 -19.78 19.19
C ARG A 33 17.72 -20.87 19.73
N GLY A 34 19.04 -20.67 19.71
CA GLY A 34 20.05 -21.61 20.24
C GLY A 34 19.91 -21.92 21.73
N ARG A 35 19.23 -21.04 22.51
CA ARG A 35 18.94 -21.26 23.94
C ARG A 35 17.58 -21.92 24.20
N ARG A 36 16.81 -22.25 23.15
CA ARG A 36 15.48 -22.87 23.22
C ARG A 36 15.40 -24.19 22.44
N THR A 37 16.54 -24.78 22.09
CA THR A 37 16.69 -25.91 21.16
C THR A 37 16.46 -27.29 21.78
N ILE A 38 15.58 -27.44 22.78
CA ILE A 38 15.30 -28.78 23.36
C ILE A 38 13.87 -29.25 23.14
N THR A 39 12.87 -28.37 23.05
CA THR A 39 11.50 -28.80 22.77
C THR A 39 10.69 -27.70 22.09
N ARG A 40 10.51 -27.73 20.76
CA ARG A 40 9.28 -27.25 20.09
C ARG A 40 9.36 -27.42 18.58
N GLN A 41 8.26 -27.89 18.03
CA GLN A 41 7.96 -27.99 16.60
C GLN A 41 8.61 -26.85 15.82
N TYR A 42 9.41 -27.22 14.82
CA TYR A 42 9.92 -26.31 13.82
C TYR A 42 8.73 -25.61 13.17
N PHE A 43 8.38 -24.41 13.65
CA PHE A 43 7.53 -23.50 12.90
C PHE A 43 8.21 -23.34 11.55
N ARG A 44 7.57 -23.85 10.50
CA ARG A 44 8.01 -23.59 9.13
C ARG A 44 8.12 -22.08 8.99
N PRO A 45 9.31 -21.54 8.63
CA PRO A 45 9.42 -20.11 8.38
C PRO A 45 8.41 -19.75 7.29
N LEU A 46 7.81 -18.57 7.43
CA LEU A 46 6.90 -18.07 6.41
C LEU A 46 7.71 -17.92 5.12
N ALA A 47 7.19 -18.41 3.99
CA ALA A 47 7.91 -18.38 2.71
C ALA A 47 8.16 -16.95 2.17
N ILE A 48 7.58 -15.94 2.82
CA ILE A 48 7.64 -14.54 2.44
C ILE A 48 8.58 -13.82 3.41
N PRO A 49 9.62 -13.11 2.91
CA PRO A 49 10.54 -12.39 3.79
C PRO A 49 9.82 -11.25 4.53
N GLY A 50 10.27 -10.94 5.74
CA GLY A 50 9.59 -9.97 6.62
C GLY A 50 9.40 -8.58 6.00
N TRP A 51 10.33 -8.11 5.17
CA TRP A 51 10.23 -6.82 4.48
C TRP A 51 9.08 -6.79 3.45
N ALA A 52 8.79 -7.91 2.78
CA ALA A 52 7.71 -7.99 1.80
C ALA A 52 6.33 -7.90 2.46
N ILE A 53 6.20 -8.40 3.69
CA ILE A 53 4.98 -8.25 4.49
C ILE A 53 4.72 -6.77 4.78
N VAL A 54 5.75 -6.02 5.19
CA VAL A 54 5.62 -4.58 5.48
C VAL A 54 5.19 -3.80 4.23
N ILE A 55 5.77 -4.12 3.06
CA ILE A 55 5.36 -3.49 1.79
C ILE A 55 3.91 -3.83 1.43
N LEU A 56 3.50 -5.09 1.59
CA LEU A 56 2.12 -5.50 1.32
C LEU A 56 1.13 -4.74 2.20
N VAL A 57 1.45 -4.57 3.49
CA VAL A 57 0.63 -3.79 4.43
C VAL A 57 0.58 -2.32 3.99
N ALA A 58 1.71 -1.71 3.64
CA ALA A 58 1.74 -0.32 3.18
C ALA A 58 0.91 -0.10 1.90
N ILE A 59 0.95 -1.04 0.94
CA ILE A 59 0.11 -1.00 -0.26
C ILE A 59 -1.37 -1.10 0.10
N ALA A 60 -1.72 -2.01 1.02
CA ALA A 60 -3.11 -2.16 1.47
C ALA A 60 -3.64 -0.88 2.13
N GLU A 61 -2.84 -0.22 2.97
CA GLU A 61 -3.20 1.06 3.59
C GLU A 61 -3.43 2.17 2.55
N LEU A 62 -2.58 2.25 1.52
CA LEU A 62 -2.76 3.19 0.42
C LEU A 62 -4.07 2.93 -0.35
N LEU A 63 -4.38 1.67 -0.64
CA LEU A 63 -5.62 1.29 -1.32
C LEU A 63 -6.85 1.65 -0.49
N ILE A 64 -6.81 1.43 0.83
CA ILE A 64 -7.87 1.83 1.74
C ILE A 64 -8.07 3.35 1.68
N GLY A 65 -6.99 4.14 1.72
CA GLY A 65 -7.06 5.60 1.59
C GLY A 65 -7.71 6.05 0.28
N VAL A 66 -7.38 5.41 -0.83
CA VAL A 66 -8.01 5.67 -2.14
C VAL A 66 -9.51 5.39 -2.10
N ILE A 67 -9.92 4.25 -1.55
CA ILE A 67 -11.33 3.87 -1.44
C ILE A 67 -12.11 4.90 -0.61
N VAL A 68 -11.58 5.30 0.55
CA VAL A 68 -12.18 6.31 1.43
C VAL A 68 -12.33 7.64 0.70
N TYR A 69 -11.30 8.10 -0.02
CA TYR A 69 -11.36 9.33 -0.80
C TYR A 69 -12.47 9.31 -1.85
N PHE A 70 -12.60 8.23 -2.62
CA PHE A 70 -13.66 8.10 -3.62
C PHE A 70 -15.04 8.05 -2.98
N GLY A 71 -15.20 7.39 -1.83
CA GLY A 71 -16.43 7.42 -1.05
C GLY A 71 -16.81 8.85 -0.64
N MET A 72 -15.89 9.59 -0.02
CA MET A 72 -16.13 10.98 0.38
C MET A 72 -16.46 11.87 -0.81
N ARG A 73 -15.73 11.75 -1.92
CA ARG A 73 -15.99 12.51 -3.15
C ARG A 73 -17.41 12.27 -3.66
N LYS A 74 -17.85 11.01 -3.69
CA LYS A 74 -19.16 10.63 -4.23
C LYS A 74 -20.32 11.07 -3.33
N TYR A 75 -20.19 10.91 -2.02
CA TYR A 75 -21.32 11.12 -1.09
C TYR A 75 -21.36 12.53 -0.50
N VAL A 76 -20.21 13.15 -0.25
CA VAL A 76 -20.16 14.46 0.44
C VAL A 76 -20.02 15.59 -0.56
N LEU A 77 -19.07 15.49 -1.49
CA LEU A 77 -18.77 16.60 -2.40
C LEU A 77 -19.79 16.72 -3.54
N SER A 78 -20.22 15.59 -4.12
CA SER A 78 -21.20 15.62 -5.22
C SER A 78 -22.63 15.99 -4.78
N ALA A 79 -22.95 15.93 -3.48
CA ALA A 79 -24.28 16.25 -2.96
C ALA A 79 -24.56 17.77 -2.91
N THR A 80 -23.51 18.60 -2.87
CA THR A 80 -23.67 20.08 -2.74
C THR A 80 -24.12 20.74 -4.04
N THR A 81 -23.96 20.08 -5.19
CA THR A 81 -24.26 20.67 -6.50
C THR A 81 -25.75 20.81 -6.82
N GLU A 82 -26.63 20.05 -6.16
CA GLU A 82 -28.06 20.08 -6.52
C GLU A 82 -28.86 21.23 -5.87
N THR A 83 -28.29 21.91 -4.86
CA THR A 83 -28.96 23.01 -4.14
C THR A 83 -28.12 24.27 -4.09
N THR A 84 -27.44 24.61 -5.18
CA THR A 84 -27.02 26.00 -5.37
C THR A 84 -28.27 26.82 -5.70
N ASN A 85 -28.97 27.25 -4.64
CA ASN A 85 -30.03 28.25 -4.68
C ASN A 85 -29.42 29.55 -5.19
N THR A 86 -29.25 29.65 -6.51
CA THR A 86 -28.86 30.88 -7.17
C THR A 86 -30.02 31.84 -6.94
N TYR A 87 -29.73 33.00 -6.35
CA TYR A 87 -30.73 34.04 -6.14
C TYR A 87 -31.35 34.37 -7.50
N GLN A 88 -32.61 33.96 -7.71
CA GLN A 88 -33.38 34.32 -8.87
C GLN A 88 -34.25 35.51 -8.47
N PRO A 89 -33.92 36.73 -8.94
CA PRO A 89 -34.72 37.89 -8.60
C PRO A 89 -36.15 37.68 -9.09
N ALA A 90 -37.13 38.04 -8.25
CA ALA A 90 -38.53 37.96 -8.59
C ALA A 90 -38.84 38.85 -9.81
N HIS A 91 -39.64 38.34 -10.75
CA HIS A 91 -40.12 39.15 -11.88
C HIS A 91 -40.88 40.36 -11.33
N THR A 92 -40.36 41.56 -11.62
CA THR A 92 -41.06 42.82 -11.36
C THR A 92 -41.87 43.14 -12.60
N GLU A 93 -43.19 43.27 -12.43
CA GLU A 93 -44.04 43.81 -13.48
C GLU A 93 -43.82 45.33 -13.53
N GLU A 94 -43.40 45.84 -14.69
CA GLU A 94 -43.24 47.27 -14.93
C GLU A 94 -44.64 47.92 -15.00
N VAL A 95 -44.84 48.98 -14.21
CA VAL A 95 -46.10 49.76 -14.10
C VAL A 95 -46.18 50.79 -15.22
#